data_AF-A0AAJ8JUP0-F1
#
_entry.id   AF-A0AAJ8JUP0-F1
#
_cell.length_a   1.000
_cell.length_b   1.000
_cell.length_c   1.000
_cell.angle_alpha   90.00
_cell.angle_beta   90.00
_cell.angle_gamma   90.00
#
_symmetry.space_group_name_H-M   'P 1'
#
loop_
_entity.id
_entity.type
_entity.pdbx_description
1 polymer ?
#
loop_
_entity_poly.entity_id
_entity_poly.type
_entity_poly.pdbx_seq_one_letter_code
_entity_poly.pdbx_strand_id
1 'polypeptide(L)'
;MSKSFKYVIEHMEEDDDTTHALPAWVTLEYAHMLSLVGPLSTVHFTSLSPSSIPPLASALSNAAKAKPTTLPILDLLSSLSPPVDPRRVCLLDPKAEKVIAPEDAERFDVFLYGGILGDDPPRDRTGELRKLGFEGRHLGEKQMTTDTAVGVTKRVVEDKEMPFRYVKDDEGEPILPPGMKEHLKTDLDKTIEDF
;
A
#
# COMPACT_ATOMS: atom_id res chain seq x y z
N MET A 1 0.03 -8.69 21.27
CA MET A 1 -0.57 -7.45 20.73
C MET A 1 -0.55 -7.56 19.21
N SER A 2 -1.62 -7.15 18.52
CA SER A 2 -1.59 -7.07 17.06
C SER A 2 -0.52 -6.06 16.64
N LYS A 3 0.37 -6.43 15.73
CA LYS A 3 1.40 -5.54 15.18
C LYS A 3 0.73 -4.51 14.28
N SER A 4 1.14 -3.25 14.36
CA SER A 4 0.71 -2.20 13.43
C SER A 4 1.79 -1.86 12.41
N PHE A 5 1.35 -1.32 11.27
CA PHE A 5 2.22 -0.96 10.17
C PHE A 5 2.02 0.50 9.75
N LYS A 6 3.05 1.05 9.10
CA LYS A 6 2.96 2.36 8.45
C LYS A 6 2.93 2.14 6.94
N TYR A 7 1.86 2.55 6.30
CA TYR A 7 1.74 2.56 4.86
C TYR A 7 2.16 3.96 4.40
N VAL A 8 3.23 4.08 3.62
CA VAL A 8 3.78 5.37 3.19
C VAL A 8 3.56 5.54 1.70
N ILE A 9 2.79 6.55 1.33
CA ILE A 9 2.59 6.95 -0.05
C ILE A 9 3.52 8.13 -0.31
N GLU A 10 4.59 7.88 -1.05
CA GLU A 10 5.42 8.95 -1.59
C GLU A 10 4.65 9.62 -2.72
N HIS A 11 4.18 10.84 -2.44
CA HIS A 11 3.49 11.63 -3.44
C HIS A 11 4.50 12.12 -4.47
N MET A 12 4.25 11.80 -5.74
CA MET A 12 5.16 12.06 -6.87
C MET A 12 4.45 12.82 -8.00
N GLU A 13 3.35 13.48 -7.69
CA GLU A 13 2.58 14.29 -8.62
C GLU A 13 2.74 15.75 -8.28
N GLU A 14 2.61 16.58 -9.31
CA GLU A 14 2.54 18.01 -9.15
C GLU A 14 1.13 18.38 -8.67
N ASP A 15 1.04 19.42 -7.84
CA ASP A 15 -0.25 20.02 -7.51
C ASP A 15 -0.93 20.53 -8.80
N ASP A 16 -2.25 20.59 -8.80
CA ASP A 16 -2.99 21.18 -9.92
C ASP A 16 -2.56 22.63 -10.17
N ASP A 17 -2.20 22.95 -11.43
CA ASP A 17 -1.64 24.24 -11.82
C ASP A 17 -2.54 25.45 -11.50
N THR A 18 -3.85 25.23 -11.39
CA THR A 18 -4.84 26.30 -11.20
C THR A 18 -5.23 26.47 -9.75
N THR A 19 -5.40 25.36 -9.04
CA THR A 19 -5.90 25.32 -7.65
C THR A 19 -4.79 25.18 -6.63
N HIS A 20 -3.56 24.82 -7.07
CA HIS A 20 -2.41 24.47 -6.23
C HIS A 20 -2.76 23.46 -5.14
N ALA A 21 -3.72 22.59 -5.46
CA ALA A 21 -4.29 21.58 -4.57
C ALA A 21 -4.14 20.20 -5.23
N LEU A 22 -4.28 19.16 -4.40
CA LEU A 22 -4.31 17.79 -4.92
C LEU A 22 -5.55 17.61 -5.80
N PRO A 23 -5.42 16.92 -6.96
CA PRO A 23 -6.56 16.50 -7.73
C PRO A 23 -7.58 15.73 -6.89
N ALA A 24 -8.87 15.91 -7.17
CA ALA A 24 -9.94 15.31 -6.36
C ALA A 24 -9.85 13.77 -6.27
N TRP A 25 -9.40 13.12 -7.34
CA TRP A 25 -9.23 11.66 -7.39
C TRP A 25 -8.15 11.16 -6.42
N VAL A 26 -7.08 11.93 -6.20
CA VAL A 26 -6.02 11.60 -5.21
C VAL A 26 -6.63 11.56 -3.81
N THR A 27 -7.49 12.54 -3.49
CA THR A 27 -8.16 12.59 -2.19
C THR A 27 -9.09 11.39 -1.97
N LEU A 28 -9.77 10.93 -3.03
CA LEU A 28 -10.63 9.74 -2.97
C LEU A 28 -9.81 8.47 -2.71
N GLU A 29 -8.69 8.28 -3.42
CA GLU A 29 -7.80 7.13 -3.16
C GLU A 29 -7.24 7.15 -1.74
N TYR A 30 -6.78 8.32 -1.28
CA TYR A 30 -6.23 8.47 0.07
C TYR A 30 -7.28 8.18 1.15
N ALA A 31 -8.53 8.63 0.95
CA ALA A 31 -9.63 8.30 1.85
C ALA A 31 -9.92 6.79 1.86
N HIS A 32 -9.89 6.13 0.69
CA HIS A 32 -10.11 4.70 0.60
C HIS A 32 -9.01 3.90 1.32
N MET A 33 -7.73 4.26 1.14
CA MET A 33 -6.61 3.64 1.88
C MET A 33 -6.83 3.66 3.40
N LEU A 34 -7.32 4.78 3.95
CA LEU A 34 -7.58 4.92 5.39
C LEU A 34 -8.72 4.00 5.88
N SER A 35 -9.68 3.68 5.02
CA SER A 35 -10.72 2.68 5.33
C SER A 35 -10.24 1.23 5.24
N LEU A 36 -9.18 0.97 4.46
CA LEU A 36 -8.63 -0.37 4.24
C LEU A 36 -7.67 -0.82 5.35
N VAL A 37 -6.75 0.06 5.77
CA VAL A 37 -5.70 -0.31 6.74
C VAL A 37 -6.29 -0.63 8.12
N GLY A 38 -5.67 -1.55 8.87
CA GLY A 38 -6.21 -1.94 10.16
C GLY A 38 -6.23 -0.82 11.20
N PRO A 39 -6.94 -1.02 12.33
CA PRO A 39 -7.28 0.05 13.27
C PRO A 39 -6.07 0.68 13.97
N LEU A 40 -4.96 -0.05 14.10
CA LEU A 40 -3.73 0.43 14.73
C LEU A 40 -2.68 0.93 13.73
N SER A 41 -2.91 0.69 12.44
CA SER A 41 -2.03 1.07 11.34
C SER A 41 -2.31 2.51 10.89
N THR A 42 -1.29 3.17 10.33
CA THR A 42 -1.38 4.54 9.84
C THR A 42 -1.03 4.63 8.37
N VAL A 43 -1.58 5.64 7.69
CA VAL A 43 -1.19 5.99 6.32
C VAL A 43 -0.50 7.34 6.34
N HIS A 44 0.72 7.38 5.85
CA HIS A 44 1.56 8.56 5.74
C HIS A 44 1.59 9.01 4.30
N PHE A 45 1.21 10.26 4.05
CA PHE A 45 1.28 10.88 2.73
C PHE A 45 2.48 11.83 2.75
N THR A 46 3.59 11.42 2.14
CA THR A 46 4.88 12.12 2.17
C THR A 46 5.09 12.97 0.93
N SER A 47 6.06 13.88 0.99
CA SER A 47 6.42 14.76 -0.12
C SER A 47 5.25 15.60 -0.66
N LEU A 48 4.26 15.89 0.18
CA LEU A 48 3.18 16.81 -0.14
C LEU A 48 3.66 18.26 -0.13
N SER A 49 3.02 19.12 -0.92
CA SER A 49 3.23 20.56 -0.82
C SER A 49 2.63 21.13 0.49
N PRO A 50 3.17 22.24 1.04
CA PRO A 50 2.54 22.90 2.18
C PRO A 50 1.10 23.36 1.92
N SER A 51 0.76 23.69 0.67
CA SER A 51 -0.57 24.14 0.25
C SER A 51 -1.60 23.02 0.15
N SER A 52 -1.18 21.79 -0.18
CA SER A 52 -2.09 20.64 -0.30
C SER A 52 -2.52 20.04 1.04
N ILE A 53 -1.72 20.19 2.09
CA ILE A 53 -2.01 19.55 3.39
C ILE A 53 -3.30 20.06 4.04
N PRO A 54 -3.57 21.37 4.17
CA PRO A 54 -4.80 21.85 4.80
C PRO A 54 -6.11 21.35 4.14
N PRO A 55 -6.30 21.45 2.80
CA PRO A 55 -7.51 20.93 2.17
C PRO A 55 -7.60 19.41 2.27
N LEU A 56 -6.49 18.68 2.14
CA LEU A 56 -6.48 17.22 2.33
C LEU A 56 -6.92 16.84 3.74
N ALA A 57 -6.36 17.48 4.77
CA ALA A 57 -6.71 17.22 6.16
C ALA A 57 -8.20 17.51 6.45
N SER A 58 -8.77 18.52 5.79
CA SER A 58 -10.21 18.82 5.88
C SER A 58 -11.09 17.79 5.18
N ALA A 59 -10.60 17.18 4.08
CA ALA A 59 -11.36 16.22 3.30
C ALA A 59 -11.34 14.80 3.87
N LEU A 60 -10.26 14.42 4.56
CA LEU A 60 -10.10 13.08 5.12
C LEU A 60 -10.86 12.93 6.45
N SER A 61 -11.93 12.13 6.43
CA SER A 61 -12.78 11.86 7.59
C SER A 61 -12.09 11.11 8.74
N ASN A 62 -10.97 10.42 8.46
CA ASN A 62 -10.23 9.61 9.44
C ASN A 62 -8.87 10.22 9.81
N ALA A 63 -8.89 11.44 10.35
CA ALA A 63 -7.69 12.20 10.72
C ALA A 63 -6.78 11.49 11.74
N ALA A 64 -7.30 10.52 12.51
CA ALA A 64 -6.49 9.78 13.47
C ALA A 64 -5.41 8.92 12.79
N LYS A 65 -5.77 8.26 11.68
CA LYS A 65 -4.86 7.38 10.92
C LYS A 65 -4.04 8.13 9.86
N ALA A 66 -4.58 9.22 9.32
CA ALA A 66 -3.90 10.02 8.30
C ALA A 66 -2.71 10.80 8.88
N LYS A 67 -1.58 10.75 8.20
CA LYS A 67 -0.34 11.47 8.56
C LYS A 67 0.22 12.21 7.33
N PRO A 68 -0.42 13.29 6.87
CA PRO A 68 0.13 14.11 5.79
C PRO A 68 1.39 14.86 6.27
N THR A 69 2.40 14.94 5.42
CA THR A 69 3.65 15.64 5.72
C THR A 69 4.34 16.11 4.44
N THR A 70 5.11 17.19 4.57
CA THR A 70 5.99 17.68 3.49
C THR A 70 7.33 16.94 3.45
N LEU A 71 7.62 16.13 4.46
CA LEU A 71 8.89 15.38 4.54
C LEU A 71 8.90 14.23 3.51
N PRO A 72 10.01 14.02 2.78
CA PRO A 72 10.21 12.81 1.99
C PRO A 72 10.45 11.60 2.88
N ILE A 73 10.34 10.39 2.32
CA ILE A 73 10.45 9.13 3.08
C ILE A 73 11.66 9.06 4.02
N LEU A 74 12.88 9.41 3.58
CA LEU A 74 14.08 9.29 4.42
C LEU A 74 14.04 10.19 5.66
N ASP A 75 13.53 11.41 5.51
CA ASP A 75 13.40 12.38 6.60
C ASP A 75 12.24 11.98 7.52
N LEU A 76 11.13 11.47 6.95
CA LEU A 76 10.04 10.90 7.74
C LEU A 76 10.56 9.78 8.64
N LEU A 77 11.27 8.78 8.10
CA LEU A 77 11.78 7.63 8.86
C LEU A 77 12.63 8.07 10.06
N SER A 78 13.46 9.09 9.87
CA SER A 78 14.31 9.66 10.92
C SER A 78 13.53 10.46 11.96
N SER A 79 12.44 11.13 11.55
CA SER A 79 11.58 11.95 12.42
C SER A 79 10.61 11.15 13.30
N LEU A 80 10.34 9.89 12.95
CA LEU A 80 9.44 9.02 13.71
C LEU A 80 9.98 8.73 15.12
N SER A 81 9.07 8.36 16.03
CA SER A 81 9.41 8.04 17.43
C SER A 81 8.89 6.64 17.79
N PRO A 82 9.76 5.61 17.89
CA PRO A 82 11.20 5.65 17.58
C PRO A 82 11.46 5.83 16.06
N PRO A 83 12.66 6.30 15.67
CA PRO A 83 13.06 6.33 14.27
C PRO A 83 13.03 4.93 13.68
N VAL A 84 12.69 4.83 12.39
CA VAL A 84 12.62 3.55 11.68
C VAL A 84 13.90 3.35 10.86
N ASP A 85 14.54 2.21 11.06
CA ASP A 85 15.67 1.79 10.23
C ASP A 85 15.23 1.56 8.77
N PRO A 86 15.89 2.16 7.76
CA PRO A 86 15.57 1.94 6.35
C PRO A 86 15.48 0.47 5.92
N ARG A 87 16.20 -0.45 6.60
CA ARG A 87 16.15 -1.90 6.35
C ARG A 87 14.80 -2.53 6.74
N ARG A 88 13.98 -1.81 7.51
CA ARG A 88 12.61 -2.19 7.92
C ARG A 88 11.55 -1.63 6.97
N VAL A 89 11.96 -1.05 5.83
CA VAL A 89 11.07 -0.52 4.80
C VAL A 89 11.04 -1.48 3.62
N CYS A 90 9.83 -1.87 3.23
CA CYS A 90 9.55 -2.61 2.01
C CYS A 90 9.07 -1.64 0.93
N LEU A 91 9.73 -1.62 -0.23
CA LEU A 91 9.24 -0.90 -1.40
C LEU A 91 8.31 -1.81 -2.20
N LEU A 92 7.06 -1.40 -2.41
CA LEU A 92 6.16 -2.07 -3.33
C LEU A 92 6.52 -1.64 -4.75
N ASP A 93 7.08 -2.57 -5.51
CA ASP A 93 7.61 -2.35 -6.84
C ASP A 93 7.19 -3.50 -7.77
N PRO A 94 6.44 -3.23 -8.86
CA PRO A 94 6.11 -4.23 -9.88
C PRO A 94 7.33 -4.96 -10.48
N LYS A 95 8.54 -4.36 -10.41
CA LYS A 95 9.78 -4.94 -10.93
C LYS A 95 10.58 -5.71 -9.87
N ALA A 96 10.11 -5.80 -8.63
CA ALA A 96 10.80 -6.59 -7.60
C ALA A 96 10.72 -8.10 -7.92
N GLU A 97 11.77 -8.85 -7.56
CA GLU A 97 11.83 -10.30 -7.82
C GLU A 97 10.96 -11.14 -6.88
N LYS A 98 10.68 -10.64 -5.68
CA LYS A 98 9.97 -11.38 -4.63
C LYS A 98 8.53 -10.92 -4.50
N VAL A 99 7.59 -11.87 -4.50
CA VAL A 99 6.18 -11.60 -4.17
C VAL A 99 6.09 -11.25 -2.69
N ILE A 100 5.21 -10.31 -2.33
CA ILE A 100 4.87 -10.07 -0.92
C ILE A 100 4.33 -11.35 -0.26
N ALA A 101 4.69 -11.57 1.00
CA ALA A 101 4.24 -12.74 1.74
C ALA A 101 3.95 -12.41 3.22
N PRO A 102 3.14 -13.21 3.95
CA PRO A 102 2.81 -12.91 5.35
C PRO A 102 4.02 -12.83 6.30
N GLU A 103 5.14 -13.47 5.95
CA GLU A 103 6.39 -13.41 6.70
C GLU A 103 7.04 -12.01 6.66
N ASP A 104 6.70 -11.20 5.65
CA ASP A 104 7.20 -9.83 5.52
C ASP A 104 6.73 -8.93 6.68
N ALA A 105 5.66 -9.31 7.38
CA ALA A 105 5.23 -8.68 8.62
C ALA A 105 6.28 -8.73 9.73
N GLU A 106 7.14 -9.75 9.76
CA GLU A 106 8.24 -9.83 10.73
C GLU A 106 9.44 -9.01 10.27
N ARG A 107 9.61 -8.84 8.96
CA ARG A 107 10.78 -8.21 8.33
C ARG A 107 10.66 -6.70 8.19
N PHE A 108 9.45 -6.18 8.06
CA PHE A 108 9.21 -4.76 7.80
C PHE A 108 8.22 -4.15 8.79
N ASP A 109 8.35 -2.84 8.97
CA ASP A 109 7.43 -2.00 9.74
C ASP A 109 6.74 -0.96 8.85
N VAL A 110 7.32 -0.71 7.67
CA VAL A 110 6.88 0.30 6.71
C VAL A 110 6.74 -0.34 5.33
N PHE A 111 5.62 -0.05 4.67
CA PHE A 111 5.37 -0.42 3.27
C PHE A 111 5.26 0.86 2.46
N LEU A 112 6.17 1.06 1.52
CA LEU A 112 6.36 2.26 0.73
C LEU A 112 5.82 2.08 -0.69
N TYR A 113 5.07 3.07 -1.16
CA TYR A 113 4.48 3.11 -2.49
C TYR A 113 4.89 4.43 -3.14
N GLY A 114 5.47 4.39 -4.34
CA GLY A 114 5.67 5.60 -5.14
C GLY A 114 4.46 5.80 -6.03
N GLY A 115 3.82 6.98 -6.03
CA GLY A 115 2.56 7.25 -6.74
C GLY A 115 2.43 6.51 -8.08
N ILE A 116 1.54 5.50 -8.12
CA ILE A 116 1.54 4.43 -9.14
C ILE A 116 0.67 4.79 -10.36
N LEU A 117 -0.12 5.86 -10.29
CA LEU A 117 -1.17 6.13 -11.27
C LEU A 117 -1.09 7.54 -11.87
N GLY A 118 -1.67 7.69 -13.06
CA GLY A 118 -1.87 8.98 -13.72
C GLY A 118 -1.50 9.01 -15.20
N ASP A 119 -0.62 8.10 -15.65
CA ASP A 119 -0.11 8.10 -17.03
C ASP A 119 -0.45 6.81 -17.78
N ASP A 120 -0.93 6.93 -19.03
CA ASP A 120 -0.96 5.87 -20.03
C ASP A 120 -0.10 6.32 -21.24
N PRO A 121 1.07 5.70 -21.48
CA PRO A 121 1.60 4.51 -20.82
C PRO A 121 2.14 4.80 -19.40
N PRO A 122 2.15 3.80 -18.51
CA PRO A 122 2.67 3.94 -17.15
C PRO A 122 4.11 4.46 -17.12
N ARG A 123 4.36 5.49 -16.30
CA ARG A 123 5.71 5.99 -16.03
C ARG A 123 6.29 5.28 -14.82
N ASP A 124 7.57 4.92 -14.91
CA ASP A 124 8.29 4.21 -13.85
C ASP A 124 8.75 5.16 -12.72
N ARG A 125 7.80 5.80 -12.04
CA ARG A 125 8.08 6.75 -10.94
C ARG A 125 8.74 6.05 -9.74
N THR A 126 8.36 4.80 -9.47
CA THR A 126 8.99 3.92 -8.47
C THR A 126 10.50 3.74 -8.70
N GLY A 127 11.00 3.99 -9.92
CA GLY A 127 12.43 3.98 -10.24
C GLY A 127 13.28 4.94 -9.43
N GLU A 128 12.73 6.09 -8.99
CA GLU A 128 13.46 7.01 -8.12
C GLU A 128 13.61 6.43 -6.70
N LEU A 129 12.57 5.75 -6.20
CA LEU A 129 12.60 5.10 -4.89
C LEU A 129 13.54 3.89 -4.85
N ARG A 130 13.68 3.16 -5.96
CA ARG A 130 14.64 2.06 -6.08
C ARG A 130 16.08 2.48 -5.80
N LYS A 131 16.45 3.72 -6.17
CA LYS A 131 17.80 4.25 -5.95
C LYS A 131 18.13 4.42 -4.46
N LEU A 132 17.12 4.44 -3.60
CA LEU A 132 17.27 4.58 -2.15
C LEU A 132 17.65 3.26 -1.45
N GLY A 133 17.64 2.13 -2.17
CA GLY A 133 18.16 0.85 -1.67
C GLY A 133 17.22 0.07 -0.74
N PHE A 134 15.93 0.39 -0.74
CA PHE A 134 14.92 -0.39 0.00
C PHE A 134 14.76 -1.80 -0.59
N GLU A 135 14.42 -2.78 0.25
CA GLU A 135 14.11 -4.12 -0.25
C GLU A 135 12.73 -4.12 -0.93
N GLY A 136 12.65 -4.65 -2.15
CA GLY A 136 11.42 -4.64 -2.94
C GLY A 136 10.53 -5.87 -2.77
N ARG A 137 9.21 -5.68 -2.91
CA ARG A 137 8.21 -6.73 -3.15
C ARG A 137 7.27 -6.34 -4.28
N HIS A 138 6.85 -7.32 -5.09
CA HIS A 138 5.77 -7.12 -6.06
C HIS A 138 4.46 -7.75 -5.55
N LEU A 139 3.33 -7.26 -6.05
CA LEU A 139 1.98 -7.69 -5.65
C LEU A 139 1.31 -8.61 -6.68
N GLY A 140 2.12 -9.30 -7.48
CA GLY A 140 1.69 -10.09 -8.64
C GLY A 140 2.04 -9.43 -9.97
N GLU A 141 1.45 -9.92 -11.05
CA GLU A 141 1.79 -9.53 -12.44
C GLU A 141 0.92 -8.37 -12.96
N LYS A 142 -0.24 -8.13 -12.36
CA LYS A 142 -1.17 -7.08 -12.78
C LYS A 142 -0.86 -5.78 -12.07
N GLN A 143 -0.80 -4.69 -12.83
CA GLN A 143 -0.76 -3.35 -12.26
C GLN A 143 -2.05 -3.08 -11.48
N MET A 144 -1.91 -2.40 -10.35
CA MET A 144 -3.01 -2.02 -9.47
C MET A 144 -2.96 -0.53 -9.22
N THR A 145 -4.11 0.03 -8.87
CA THR A 145 -4.17 1.37 -8.28
C THR A 145 -3.47 1.38 -6.92
N THR A 146 -2.99 2.55 -6.47
CA THR A 146 -2.18 2.64 -5.25
C THR A 146 -2.97 2.20 -4.03
N ASP A 147 -4.25 2.59 -3.95
CA ASP A 147 -5.16 2.19 -2.88
C ASP A 147 -5.43 0.67 -2.88
N THR A 148 -5.59 0.06 -4.06
CA THR A 148 -5.69 -1.39 -4.20
C THR A 148 -4.41 -2.09 -3.71
N ALA A 149 -3.25 -1.56 -4.06
CA ALA A 149 -1.95 -2.09 -3.62
C ALA A 149 -1.79 -2.05 -2.08
N VAL A 150 -2.28 -0.98 -1.45
CA VAL A 150 -2.36 -0.86 0.02
C VAL A 150 -3.29 -1.93 0.61
N GLY A 151 -4.49 -2.11 0.03
CA GLY A 151 -5.46 -3.11 0.47
C GLY A 151 -4.92 -4.54 0.39
N VAL A 152 -4.25 -4.89 -0.73
CA VAL A 152 -3.61 -6.21 -0.90
C VAL A 152 -2.50 -6.41 0.12
N THR A 153 -1.63 -5.42 0.31
CA THR A 153 -0.56 -5.50 1.30
C THR A 153 -1.10 -5.71 2.71
N LYS A 154 -2.17 -4.99 3.09
CA LYS A 154 -2.85 -5.17 4.37
C LYS A 154 -3.34 -6.60 4.54
N ARG A 155 -4.05 -7.17 3.55
CA ARG A 155 -4.53 -8.56 3.63
C ARG A 155 -3.38 -9.55 3.81
N VAL A 156 -2.32 -9.41 3.04
CA VAL A 156 -1.18 -10.33 3.10
C VAL A 156 -0.40 -10.22 4.42
N VAL A 157 -0.10 -9.00 4.84
CA VAL A 157 0.86 -8.75 5.93
C VAL A 157 0.15 -8.63 7.27
N GLU A 158 -0.94 -7.88 7.33
CA GLU A 158 -1.65 -7.57 8.57
C GLU A 158 -2.67 -8.66 8.90
N ASP A 159 -3.48 -9.09 7.93
CA ASP A 159 -4.45 -10.18 8.15
C ASP A 159 -3.82 -11.58 8.04
N LYS A 160 -2.56 -11.66 7.58
CA LYS A 160 -1.84 -12.90 7.31
C LYS A 160 -2.59 -13.82 6.35
N GLU A 161 -3.42 -13.24 5.49
CA GLU A 161 -4.10 -13.96 4.43
C GLU A 161 -3.08 -14.22 3.33
N MET A 162 -2.72 -15.49 3.14
CA MET A 162 -1.90 -15.87 2.00
C MET A 162 -2.64 -15.41 0.73
N PRO A 163 -1.97 -14.70 -0.20
CA PRO A 163 -2.48 -14.53 -1.55
C PRO A 163 -2.34 -15.91 -2.23
N PHE A 164 -3.25 -16.82 -1.88
CA PHE A 164 -3.40 -18.20 -2.32
C PHE A 164 -2.10 -18.99 -2.55
N ARG A 165 -1.54 -19.54 -1.47
CA ARG A 165 -0.67 -20.72 -1.58
C ARG A 165 -1.11 -21.77 -0.59
N TYR A 166 -1.97 -22.67 -1.07
CA TYR A 166 -2.21 -23.95 -0.42
C TYR A 166 -1.01 -24.85 -0.66
N VAL A 167 -0.75 -25.78 0.28
CA VAL A 167 0.16 -26.90 0.04
C VAL A 167 -0.35 -27.62 -1.20
N LYS A 168 0.54 -27.95 -2.14
CA LYS A 168 0.15 -28.66 -3.34
C LYS A 168 0.30 -30.16 -3.14
N ASP A 169 -0.60 -30.95 -3.72
CA ASP A 169 -0.41 -32.39 -3.86
C ASP A 169 0.61 -32.70 -4.98
N ASP A 170 0.84 -33.99 -5.23
CA ASP A 170 1.76 -34.47 -6.27
C ASP A 170 1.31 -34.10 -7.70
N GLU A 171 0.06 -33.66 -7.86
CA GLU A 171 -0.55 -33.20 -9.11
C GLU A 171 -0.44 -31.66 -9.26
N GLY A 172 0.07 -30.98 -8.24
CA GLY A 172 0.28 -29.53 -8.23
C GLY A 172 -0.97 -28.73 -7.83
N GLU A 173 -2.03 -29.39 -7.38
CA GLU A 173 -3.30 -28.78 -6.96
C GLU A 173 -3.29 -28.41 -5.46
N PRO A 174 -3.96 -27.31 -5.08
CA PRO A 174 -4.06 -26.89 -3.69
C PRO A 174 -4.82 -27.93 -2.82
N ILE A 175 -4.15 -28.46 -1.79
CA ILE A 175 -4.73 -29.31 -0.75
C ILE A 175 -5.67 -28.44 0.10
N LEU A 176 -6.97 -28.74 0.00
CA LEU A 176 -8.06 -28.01 0.62
C LEU A 176 -8.94 -28.96 1.44
N PRO A 177 -9.49 -28.53 2.59
CA PRO A 177 -10.58 -29.26 3.22
C PRO A 177 -11.77 -29.41 2.26
N PRO A 178 -12.53 -30.52 2.33
CA PRO A 178 -13.73 -30.70 1.53
C PRO A 178 -14.69 -29.50 1.65
N GLY A 179 -15.15 -28.94 0.52
CA GLY A 179 -16.05 -27.78 0.47
C GLY A 179 -15.35 -26.41 0.43
N MET A 180 -14.05 -26.32 0.72
CA MET A 180 -13.33 -25.05 0.76
C MET A 180 -13.13 -24.45 -0.64
N LYS A 181 -12.96 -25.28 -1.68
CA LYS A 181 -12.78 -24.83 -3.07
C LYS A 181 -14.03 -24.11 -3.59
N GLU A 182 -15.21 -24.61 -3.24
CA GLU A 182 -16.50 -24.01 -3.57
C GLU A 182 -16.72 -22.68 -2.84
N HIS A 183 -16.35 -22.59 -1.56
CA HIS A 183 -16.44 -21.34 -0.79
C HIS A 183 -15.54 -20.25 -1.37
N LEU A 184 -14.28 -20.59 -1.67
CA LEU A 184 -13.34 -19.65 -2.30
C LEU A 184 -13.82 -19.16 -3.65
N LYS A 185 -14.37 -20.05 -4.48
CA LYS A 185 -14.94 -19.69 -5.78
C LYS A 185 -16.12 -18.74 -5.62
N THR A 186 -16.99 -19.01 -4.66
CA THR A 186 -18.14 -18.15 -4.34
C THR A 186 -17.72 -16.77 -3.87
N ASP A 187 -16.62 -16.66 -3.12
CA ASP A 187 -16.08 -15.37 -2.68
C ASP A 187 -15.30 -14.63 -3.80
N LEU A 188 -14.66 -15.37 -4.72
CA LEU A 188 -13.93 -14.79 -5.86
C LEU A 188 -14.87 -14.30 -6.97
N ASP A 189 -16.02 -14.95 -7.14
CA ASP A 189 -17.05 -14.59 -8.12
C ASP A 189 -17.89 -13.36 -7.68
N LYS A 190 -17.72 -12.87 -6.45
CA LYS A 190 -18.34 -11.62 -5.99
C LYS A 190 -17.69 -10.42 -6.66
N THR A 191 -18.50 -9.66 -7.37
CA THR A 191 -18.14 -8.39 -8.00
C THR A 191 -18.54 -7.21 -7.11
N ILE A 192 -18.10 -6.00 -7.46
CA ILE A 192 -18.52 -4.76 -6.77
C ILE A 192 -20.05 -4.58 -6.82
N GLU A 193 -20.72 -5.16 -7.82
CA GLU A 193 -22.17 -5.11 -7.99
C GLU A 193 -22.94 -5.99 -6.99
N ASP A 194 -22.24 -6.88 -6.27
CA ASP A 194 -22.83 -7.82 -5.31
C ASP A 194 -22.87 -7.29 -3.86
N PHE A 195 -22.53 -6.01 -3.64
CA PHE A 195 -22.55 -5.30 -2.34
C PHE A 195 -23.56 -4.15 -2.33
#